data_AF-A0A933MPH6-F1
#
_entry.id   AF-A0A933MPH6-F1
#
_cell.length_a   1.000
_cell.length_b   1.000
_cell.length_c   1.000
_cell.angle_alpha   90.00
_cell.angle_beta   90.00
_cell.angle_gamma   90.00
#
_symmetry.space_group_name_H-M   'P 1'
#
loop_
_entity.id
_entity.type
_entity.pdbx_description
1 polymer ?
#
loop_
_entity_poly.entity_id
_entity_poly.type
_entity_poly.pdbx_seq_one_letter_code
_entity_poly.pdbx_strand_id
1 'polypeptide(L)'
;MATVPVAAGDEARLSFSHSIYGSLVEEHFRVTGEGLQLVRRRYAEHRLVEFYGHETAKREGEWWVVEGDGRALPALTLRVSPESAIEIVAGRERVPLWSRVEQGGSVRVAVTGCRGGDRARGAD
;
A
#
# COMPACT_ATOMS: atom_id res chain seq x y z
N MET A 1 -1.39 3.52 17.84
CA MET A 1 -1.15 3.54 16.38
C MET A 1 0.21 2.92 16.13
N ALA A 2 0.29 1.84 15.35
CA ALA A 2 1.56 1.21 15.00
C ALA A 2 2.09 1.77 13.67
N THR A 3 3.41 1.71 13.47
CA THR A 3 4.03 2.11 12.21
C THR A 3 4.66 0.89 11.53
N VAL A 4 4.36 0.70 10.25
CA VAL A 4 5.03 -0.27 9.38
C VAL A 4 5.98 0.49 8.46
N PRO A 5 7.30 0.29 8.59
CA PRO A 5 8.27 0.94 7.75
C PRO A 5 8.29 0.32 6.35
N VAL A 6 8.49 1.14 5.33
CA VAL A 6 8.81 0.70 3.96
C VAL A 6 10.10 1.38 3.49
N ALA A 7 10.99 0.66 2.81
CA ALA A 7 12.26 1.22 2.38
C ALA A 7 12.15 1.89 1.01
N ALA A 8 12.79 3.06 0.86
CA ALA A 8 12.92 3.69 -0.45
C ALA A 8 13.66 2.77 -1.44
N GLY A 9 13.15 2.68 -2.67
CA GLY A 9 13.64 1.77 -3.70
C GLY A 9 12.86 0.45 -3.79
N ASP A 10 12.05 0.10 -2.79
CA ASP A 10 11.19 -1.07 -2.84
C ASP A 10 9.88 -0.80 -3.61
N GLU A 11 9.20 -1.90 -3.95
CA GLU A 11 7.77 -1.89 -4.25
C GLU A 11 6.98 -2.28 -3.00
N ALA A 12 5.85 -1.60 -2.79
CA ALA A 12 4.89 -1.93 -1.77
C ALA A 12 3.54 -2.29 -2.40
N ARG A 13 2.91 -3.37 -1.93
CA ARG A 13 1.59 -3.80 -2.39
C ARG A 13 0.64 -3.93 -1.21
N LEU A 14 -0.39 -3.10 -1.19
CA LEU A 14 -1.49 -3.18 -0.24
C LEU A 14 -2.59 -4.05 -0.84
N SER A 15 -3.11 -5.01 -0.08
CA SER A 15 -4.20 -5.89 -0.48
C SER A 15 -5.29 -5.86 0.58
N PHE A 16 -6.55 -5.73 0.16
CA PHE A 16 -7.69 -5.69 1.07
C PHE A 16 -9.01 -6.08 0.39
N SER A 17 -9.96 -6.54 1.19
CA SER A 17 -11.33 -6.79 0.71
C SER A 17 -12.14 -5.50 0.73
N HIS A 18 -12.77 -5.16 -0.39
CA HIS A 18 -13.62 -3.98 -0.49
C HIS A 18 -14.83 -4.10 0.44
N SER A 19 -15.09 -3.10 1.28
CA SER A 19 -16.07 -3.18 2.36
C SER A 19 -17.52 -3.41 1.91
N ILE A 20 -17.88 -2.95 0.71
CA ILE A 20 -19.26 -3.09 0.19
C ILE A 20 -19.45 -4.41 -0.56
N TYR A 21 -18.43 -4.85 -1.31
CA TYR A 21 -18.58 -5.94 -2.27
C TYR A 21 -17.84 -7.22 -1.87
N GLY A 22 -16.98 -7.15 -0.84
CA GLY A 22 -16.10 -8.24 -0.42
C GLY A 22 -14.99 -8.59 -1.44
N SER A 23 -15.03 -8.02 -2.64
CA SER A 23 -14.09 -8.28 -3.72
C SER A 23 -12.69 -7.74 -3.39
N LEU A 24 -11.67 -8.47 -3.82
CA LEU A 24 -10.27 -8.14 -3.56
C LEU A 24 -9.80 -6.93 -4.37
N VAL A 25 -9.07 -6.04 -3.70
CA VAL A 25 -8.40 -4.88 -4.28
C VAL A 25 -6.92 -4.95 -3.94
N GLU A 26 -6.07 -4.67 -4.93
CA GLU A 26 -4.64 -4.42 -4.71
C GLU A 26 -4.29 -3.00 -5.13
N GLU A 27 -3.60 -2.26 -4.25
CA GLU A 27 -2.93 -1.01 -4.60
C GLU A 27 -1.42 -1.25 -4.58
N HIS A 28 -0.75 -0.86 -5.67
CA HIS A 28 0.68 -1.05 -5.84
C HIS A 28 1.37 0.30 -5.86
N PHE A 29 2.44 0.38 -5.09
CA PHE A 29 3.19 1.59 -4.87
C PHE A 29 4.66 1.37 -5.22
N ARG A 30 5.26 2.35 -5.89
CA ARG A 30 6.71 2.52 -5.87
C ARG A 30 7.06 3.32 -4.63
N VAL A 31 8.02 2.85 -3.84
CA VAL A 31 8.48 3.57 -2.64
C VAL A 31 9.65 4.47 -3.02
N THR A 32 9.45 5.79 -2.95
CA THR A 32 10.46 6.81 -3.25
C THR A 32 10.90 7.51 -1.95
N GLY A 33 11.93 8.35 -2.04
CA GLY A 33 12.30 9.21 -0.90
C GLY A 33 11.21 10.22 -0.52
N GLU A 34 10.27 10.51 -1.43
CA GLU A 34 9.16 11.46 -1.22
C GLU A 34 7.90 10.79 -0.64
N GLY A 35 7.79 9.46 -0.75
CA GLY A 35 6.63 8.74 -0.24
C GLY A 35 6.30 7.46 -1.02
N LEU A 36 5.06 7.01 -0.85
CA LEU A 36 4.46 5.91 -1.61
C LEU A 36 3.78 6.49 -2.84
N GLN A 37 4.35 6.23 -4.02
CA GLN A 37 3.79 6.64 -5.30
C GLN A 37 2.87 5.54 -5.83
N LEU A 38 1.56 5.81 -5.91
CA LEU A 38 0.63 4.83 -6.48
C LEU A 38 0.92 4.66 -7.97
N VAL A 39 1.27 3.44 -8.37
CA VAL A 39 1.60 3.11 -9.77
C VAL A 39 0.49 2.35 -10.47
N ARG A 40 -0.27 1.51 -9.75
CA ARG A 40 -1.41 0.78 -10.32
C ARG A 40 -2.37 0.34 -9.23
N ARG A 41 -3.65 0.23 -9.60
CA ARG A 41 -4.69 -0.46 -8.83
C ARG A 41 -5.17 -1.68 -9.60
N ARG A 42 -5.48 -2.76 -8.89
CA ARG A 42 -6.05 -3.97 -9.47
C ARG A 42 -7.32 -4.33 -8.71
N TYR A 43 -8.38 -4.59 -9.45
CA TYR A 43 -9.68 -4.99 -8.94
C TYR A 43 -9.98 -6.41 -9.44
N ALA A 44 -10.36 -7.29 -8.54
CA ALA A 44 -10.70 -8.67 -8.91
C ALA A 44 -11.99 -8.76 -9.73
N GLU A 45 -12.85 -7.74 -9.68
CA GLU A 45 -14.15 -7.74 -10.34
C GLU A 45 -14.46 -6.42 -11.03
N HIS A 46 -15.09 -6.48 -12.20
CA HIS A 46 -15.45 -5.31 -13.01
C HIS A 46 -16.38 -4.35 -12.29
N ARG A 47 -17.30 -4.85 -11.46
CA ARG A 47 -18.24 -4.00 -10.71
C ARG A 47 -17.56 -2.97 -9.81
N LEU A 48 -16.34 -3.24 -9.34
CA LEU A 48 -15.56 -2.26 -8.57
C LEU A 48 -15.04 -1.12 -9.46
N VAL A 49 -14.62 -1.44 -10.68
CA VAL A 49 -14.21 -0.45 -11.68
C VAL A 49 -15.37 0.49 -12.00
N GLU A 50 -16.56 -0.07 -12.24
CA GLU A 50 -17.78 0.70 -12.50
C GLU A 50 -18.17 1.56 -11.29
N PHE A 51 -18.14 0.97 -10.08
CA PHE A 51 -18.47 1.67 -8.83
C PHE A 51 -17.58 2.89 -8.59
N TYR A 52 -16.29 2.79 -8.89
CA TYR A 52 -15.35 3.90 -8.76
C TYR A 52 -15.26 4.81 -9.99
N GLY A 53 -16.02 4.54 -11.06
CA GLY A 53 -16.03 5.35 -12.28
C GLY A 53 -14.70 5.32 -13.05
N HIS A 54 -13.99 4.19 -13.04
CA HIS A 54 -12.70 4.06 -13.72
C HIS A 54 -12.86 3.72 -15.21
N GLU A 55 -13.06 4.76 -16.03
CA GLU A 55 -13.23 4.62 -17.49
C GLU A 55 -11.99 4.08 -18.22
N THR A 56 -10.81 4.24 -17.63
CA THR A 56 -9.52 3.84 -18.22
C THR A 56 -9.09 2.42 -17.87
N ALA A 57 -9.91 1.68 -17.13
CA ALA A 57 -9.57 0.34 -16.68
C ALA A 57 -9.40 -0.64 -17.85
N LYS A 58 -8.40 -1.52 -17.74
CA LYS A 58 -8.12 -2.56 -18.72
C LYS A 58 -8.14 -3.92 -18.06
N ARG A 59 -8.59 -4.94 -18.78
CA ARG A 59 -8.51 -6.32 -18.29
C ARG A 59 -7.13 -6.91 -18.57
N GLU A 60 -6.46 -7.36 -17.52
CA GLU A 60 -5.17 -8.06 -17.56
C GLU A 60 -5.29 -9.40 -16.83
N GLY A 61 -5.48 -10.47 -17.59
CA GLY A 61 -5.81 -11.79 -17.05
C GLY A 61 -7.13 -11.75 -16.24
N GLU A 62 -7.04 -12.16 -14.97
CA GLU A 62 -8.17 -12.17 -14.03
C GLU A 62 -8.41 -10.82 -13.33
N TRP A 63 -7.64 -9.80 -13.65
CA TRP A 63 -7.70 -8.50 -12.96
C TRP A 63 -8.16 -7.40 -13.90
N TRP A 64 -8.86 -6.43 -13.31
CA TRP A 64 -9.07 -5.13 -13.92
C TRP A 64 -8.08 -4.14 -13.36
N VAL A 65 -7.28 -3.52 -14.23
CA VAL A 65 -6.13 -2.70 -13.87
C VAL A 65 -6.39 -1.25 -14.25
N VAL A 66 -6.08 -0.36 -13.32
CA VAL A 66 -6.14 1.10 -13.49
C VAL A 66 -4.77 1.66 -13.17
N GLU A 67 -4.18 2.39 -14.10
CA GLU A 67 -2.90 3.06 -13.89
C GLU A 67 -3.02 4.12 -12.79
N GLY A 68 -2.00 4.22 -11.96
CA GLY A 68 -1.90 5.25 -10.94
C GLY A 68 -1.64 6.63 -11.55
N ASP A 69 -2.02 7.67 -10.82
CA ASP A 69 -1.75 9.07 -11.20
C ASP A 69 -0.30 9.51 -10.89
N GLY A 70 0.50 8.62 -10.31
CA GLY A 70 1.88 8.89 -9.93
C GLY A 70 2.02 9.87 -8.77
N ARG A 71 0.94 10.18 -8.04
CA ARG A 71 1.02 11.05 -6.85
C ARG A 71 1.76 10.34 -5.72
N ALA A 72 2.74 11.01 -5.14
CA ALA A 72 3.43 10.55 -3.93
C ALA A 72 2.61 10.89 -2.67
N LEU A 73 2.33 9.87 -1.86
CA LEU A 73 1.74 10.01 -0.54
C LEU A 73 2.84 9.84 0.52
N PRO A 74 3.12 10.84 1.38
CA PRO A 74 4.20 10.73 2.38
C PRO A 74 4.02 9.55 3.33
N ALA A 75 2.77 9.16 3.60
CA ALA A 75 2.40 7.99 4.36
C ALA A 75 0.95 7.58 4.05
N LEU A 76 0.62 6.31 4.32
CA LEU A 76 -0.75 5.81 4.36
C LEU A 76 -1.15 5.63 5.83
N THR A 77 -2.30 6.16 6.23
CA THR A 77 -2.89 5.86 7.54
C THR A 77 -4.13 5.00 7.29
N LEU A 78 -4.04 3.73 7.71
CA LEU A 78 -5.04 2.71 7.42
C LEU A 78 -5.74 2.32 8.72
N ARG A 79 -7.06 2.34 8.72
CA ARG A 79 -7.85 1.73 9.79
C ARG A 79 -7.96 0.24 9.50
N VAL A 80 -7.60 -0.59 10.48
CA VAL A 80 -7.49 -2.03 10.27
C VAL A 80 -8.37 -2.79 11.27
N SER A 81 -8.91 -3.90 10.80
CA SER A 81 -9.61 -4.89 11.62
C SER A 81 -9.33 -6.28 11.05
N PRO A 82 -9.55 -7.36 11.82
CA PRO A 82 -9.40 -8.72 11.29
C PRO A 82 -10.26 -8.97 10.04
N GLU A 83 -11.45 -8.39 9.98
CA GLU A 83 -12.43 -8.57 8.89
C GLU A 83 -11.99 -7.87 7.60
N SER A 84 -11.28 -6.75 7.69
CA SER A 84 -10.78 -6.05 6.50
C SER A 84 -9.63 -6.80 5.83
N ALA A 85 -9.01 -7.74 6.55
CA ALA A 85 -7.90 -8.58 6.09
C ALA A 85 -6.82 -7.78 5.34
N ILE A 86 -6.57 -6.54 5.77
CA ILE A 86 -5.62 -5.65 5.09
C ILE A 86 -4.22 -6.20 5.32
N GLU A 87 -3.51 -6.42 4.22
CA GLU A 87 -2.12 -6.87 4.19
C GLU A 87 -1.28 -5.92 3.37
N ILE A 88 -0.03 -5.69 3.80
CA ILE A 88 0.98 -5.04 2.97
C ILE A 88 2.13 -6.00 2.70
N VAL A 89 2.58 -6.03 1.46
CA VAL A 89 3.87 -6.62 1.09
C VAL A 89 4.83 -5.46 0.84
N ALA A 90 5.96 -5.44 1.56
CA ALA A 90 7.03 -4.46 1.36
C ALA A 90 8.35 -5.21 1.20
N GLY A 91 8.95 -5.13 0.00
CA GLY A 91 10.08 -5.96 -0.37
C GLY A 91 9.74 -7.46 -0.26
N ARG A 92 10.34 -8.16 0.71
CA ARG A 92 10.10 -9.60 0.96
C ARG A 92 9.17 -9.88 2.14
N GLU A 93 8.80 -8.86 2.92
CA GLU A 93 7.97 -9.04 4.11
C GLU A 93 6.49 -8.91 3.74
N ARG A 94 5.68 -9.88 4.18
CA ARG A 94 4.22 -9.81 4.14
C ARG A 94 3.72 -9.56 5.56
N VAL A 95 3.03 -8.43 5.74
CA VAL A 95 2.55 -7.99 7.05
C VAL A 95 1.02 -7.89 7.04
N PRO A 96 0.31 -8.78 7.74
CA PRO A 96 -1.10 -8.57 8.04
C PRO A 96 -1.23 -7.40 9.01
N LEU A 97 -1.79 -6.28 8.55
CA LEU A 97 -1.73 -5.02 9.30
C LEU A 97 -2.56 -5.06 10.58
N TRP A 98 -3.64 -5.84 10.59
CA TRP A 98 -4.46 -6.05 11.79
C TRP A 98 -3.67 -6.69 12.95
N SER A 99 -2.59 -7.43 12.67
CA SER A 99 -1.75 -8.03 13.72
C SER A 99 -0.86 -7.02 14.46
N ARG A 100 -0.77 -5.78 13.95
CA ARG A 100 0.10 -4.72 14.49
C ARG A 100 -0.60 -3.80 15.48
N VAL A 101 -1.90 -3.96 15.70
CA VAL A 101 -2.68 -3.11 16.62
C VAL A 101 -3.67 -3.94 17.42
N GLU A 102 -4.05 -3.43 18.59
CA GLU A 102 -5.26 -3.88 19.28
C GLU A 102 -6.50 -3.57 18.41
N GLN A 103 -7.54 -4.40 18.53
CA GLN A 103 -8.70 -4.39 17.61
C GLN A 103 -9.23 -2.98 17.31
N GLY A 104 -9.44 -2.67 16.02
CA GLY A 104 -10.00 -1.40 15.56
C GLY A 104 -9.02 -0.22 15.52
N GLY A 105 -7.72 -0.46 15.73
CA GLY A 105 -6.67 0.56 15.66
C GLY A 105 -6.31 1.02 14.23
N SER A 106 -5.41 1.99 14.18
CA SER A 106 -4.83 2.50 12.93
C SER A 106 -3.36 2.09 12.80
N VAL A 107 -2.96 1.73 11.58
CA VAL A 107 -1.58 1.49 11.17
C VAL A 107 -1.13 2.59 10.22
N ARG A 108 0.05 3.15 10.48
CA ARG A 108 0.71 4.08 9.57
C ARG A 108 1.77 3.32 8.76
N VAL A 109 1.68 3.36 7.44
CA VAL A 109 2.73 2.89 6.53
C VAL A 109 3.52 4.11 6.07
N ALA A 110 4.82 4.16 6.35
CA ALA A 110 5.64 5.31 6.03
C ALA A 110 7.04 4.90 5.56
N VAL A 111 7.62 5.74 4.69
CA VAL A 111 8.97 5.53 4.19
C VAL A 111 9.97 5.76 5.32
N THR A 112 10.82 4.78 5.59
CA THR A 112 12.03 4.98 6.39
C THR A 112 13.14 5.47 5.47
N GLY A 113 13.78 6.57 5.86
CA GLY A 113 14.87 7.21 5.10
C GLY A 113 15.92 6.20 4.64
N CYS A 114 16.52 6.49 3.49
CA CYS A 114 17.43 5.60 2.78
C CYS A 114 18.45 4.92 3.72
N ARG A 115 18.58 3.59 3.59
CA ARG A 115 19.71 2.82 4.13
C ARG A 115 20.97 3.20 3.34
N GLY A 116 21.48 4.40 3.59
CA GLY A 116 22.56 5.01 2.81
C GLY A 116 23.30 6.06 3.61
N GLY A 117 24.29 5.60 4.39
CA GLY A 117 25.41 6.44 4.82
C GLY A 117 25.34 7.02 6.23
N ASP A 118 25.30 6.18 7.25
CA ASP A 118 25.65 6.58 8.63
C ASP A 118 27.18 6.68 8.80
N ARG A 119 27.82 7.55 8.00
CA ARG A 119 29.23 7.93 8.13
C ARG A 119 29.42 9.42 7.84
N ALA A 120 29.06 10.25 8.81
CA ALA A 120 29.55 11.62 8.99
C ALA A 120 29.09 12.11 10.37
N ARG A 121 29.89 12.59 11.32
CA ARG A 121 31.34 12.79 11.49
C ARG A 121 31.55 12.76 13.01
N GLY A 122 32.33 11.80 13.49
CA GLY A 122 33.03 11.92 14.76
C GLY A 122 34.51 11.97 14.44
N ALA A 123 35.05 13.17 14.31
CA ALA A 123 36.47 13.42 14.34
C ALA A 123 36.62 14.75 15.08
N ASP A 124 37.02 14.58 16.34
CA ASP A 124 37.66 15.56 17.20
C ASP A 124 38.90 16.15 16.50
#